data_AF-A0A442B192-F1
#
_entry.id   AF-A0A442B192-F1
#
_cell.length_a   1.000
_cell.length_b   1.000
_cell.length_c   1.000
_cell.angle_alpha   90.00
_cell.angle_beta   90.00
_cell.angle_gamma   90.00
#
_symmetry.space_group_name_H-M   'P 1'
#
loop_
_entity.id
_entity.type
_entity.pdbx_description
1 polymer ?
#
loop_
_entity_poly.entity_id
_entity_poly.type
_entity_poly.pdbx_seq_one_letter_code
_entity_poly.pdbx_strand_id
1 'polypeptide(L)' 'MKRYAPAPRPVTADRIERALDRVAEIIMARGEQGEAWLPLYDHLEQALRDHQAKEARLEEVRQRVIRLRDRMAGRSS' A
#
# COMPACT_ATOMS: atom_id res chain seq x y z
N MET A 1 -26.27 8.85 -22.53
CA MET A 1 -26.20 7.87 -21.41
C MET A 1 -24.93 8.14 -20.61
N LYS A 2 -25.04 8.59 -19.35
CA LYS A 2 -23.88 8.73 -18.45
C LYS A 2 -23.45 7.34 -18.00
N ARG A 3 -22.28 6.86 -18.44
CA ARG A 3 -21.68 5.63 -17.91
C ARG A 3 -21.34 5.89 -16.44
N TYR A 4 -22.05 5.24 -15.52
CA TYR A 4 -21.65 5.17 -14.12
C TYR A 4 -20.29 4.49 -14.09
N ALA A 5 -19.23 5.24 -13.82
CA ALA A 5 -17.93 4.65 -13.55
C ALA A 5 -18.06 3.84 -12.24
N PRO A 6 -17.63 2.57 -12.21
CA PRO A 6 -17.60 1.83 -10.96
C PRO A 6 -16.76 2.59 -9.93
N ALA A 7 -17.12 2.48 -8.65
CA ALA A 7 -16.37 3.08 -7.56
C ALA A 7 -14.87 2.77 -7.73
N PRO A 8 -13.97 3.75 -7.55
CA PRO A 8 -12.55 3.54 -7.73
C PRO A 8 -12.10 2.36 -6.88
N ARG A 9 -11.54 1.36 -7.56
CA ARG A 9 -11.05 0.15 -6.89
C ARG A 9 -10.02 0.55 -5.82
N PRO A 10 -10.04 -0.07 -4.64
CA PRO A 10 -9.13 0.26 -3.55
C PRO A 10 -7.67 0.10 -4.00
N VAL A 11 -6.82 1.03 -3.56
CA VAL A 11 -5.37 0.91 -3.68
C VAL A 11 -4.92 -0.11 -2.63
N THR A 12 -4.14 -1.10 -3.05
CA THR A 12 -3.59 -2.16 -2.19
C THR A 12 -2.10 -2.28 -2.46
N ALA A 13 -1.33 -2.86 -1.51
CA ALA A 13 0.10 -3.13 -1.69
C ALA A 13 0.36 -3.89 -3.01
N ASP A 14 -0.37 -4.99 -3.25
CA ASP A 14 -0.27 -5.79 -4.48
C ASP A 14 -0.46 -4.96 -5.75
N ARG A 15 -1.36 -3.96 -5.72
CA ARG A 15 -1.59 -3.11 -6.90
C ARG A 15 -0.47 -2.10 -7.12
N ILE A 16 0.16 -1.64 -6.05
CA ILE A 16 1.33 -0.75 -6.13
C ILE A 16 2.53 -1.56 -6.62
N GLU A 17 2.74 -2.77 -6.12
CA GLU A 17 3.79 -3.70 -6.60
C GLU A 17 3.65 -4.00 -8.09
N ARG A 18 2.45 -4.35 -8.56
CA ARG A 18 2.21 -4.58 -10.00
C ARG A 18 2.41 -3.32 -10.85
N ALA A 19 2.19 -2.13 -10.28
CA ALA A 19 2.47 -0.88 -10.97
C ALA A 19 4.00 -0.62 -11.04
N LEU A 20 4.73 -0.91 -9.97
CA LEU A 20 6.20 -0.86 -9.94
C LEU A 20 6.81 -1.79 -10.98
N ASP A 21 6.37 -3.05 -11.02
CA ASP A 21 6.83 -4.04 -12.01
C ASP A 21 6.65 -3.50 -13.44
N ARG A 22 5.47 -2.93 -13.71
CA ARG A 22 5.17 -2.40 -15.04
C ARG A 22 6.01 -1.18 -15.39
N VAL A 23 6.27 -0.28 -14.44
CA VAL A 23 7.12 0.89 -14.67
C VAL A 23 8.58 0.45 -14.88
N ALA A 24 9.07 -0.53 -14.12
CA ALA A 24 10.40 -1.10 -14.30
C ALA A 24 10.57 -1.71 -15.70
N GLU A 25 9.59 -2.49 -16.18
CA GLU A 25 9.58 -3.00 -17.56
C GLU A 25 9.67 -1.86 -18.60
N ILE A 26 8.93 -0.77 -18.39
CA ILE A 26 8.94 0.39 -19.29
C ILE A 26 10.30 1.10 -19.28
N ILE A 27 10.89 1.29 -18.10
CA ILE A 27 12.23 1.89 -17.95
C ILE A 27 13.24 1.08 -18.75
N MET A 28 13.28 -0.23 -18.52
CA MET A 28 14.25 -1.13 -19.17
C MET A 28 14.03 -1.20 -20.68
N ALA A 29 12.78 -1.23 -21.15
CA ALA A 29 12.46 -1.28 -22.57
C ALA A 29 12.85 0.01 -23.34
N ARG A 30 12.98 1.14 -22.64
CA ARG A 30 13.28 2.45 -23.24
C ARG A 30 14.75 2.87 -23.16
N GLY A 31 15.61 2.09 -22.48
CA GLY A 31 17.03 2.42 -22.32
C GLY A 31 17.22 3.79 -21.65
N GLU A 32 18.08 4.64 -22.22
CA GLU A 32 18.37 5.98 -21.69
C GLU A 32 17.12 6.88 -21.55
N GLN A 33 16.13 6.71 -22.43
CA GLN A 33 14.86 7.45 -22.32
C GLN A 33 13.97 6.95 -21.17
N GLY A 34 14.32 5.79 -20.58
CA GLY A 34 13.68 5.22 -19.41
C GLY A 34 13.90 6.05 -18.15
N GLU A 35 15.00 6.81 -18.05
CA GLU A 35 15.33 7.62 -16.87
C GLU A 35 14.22 8.63 -16.51
N ALA A 36 13.48 9.11 -17.51
CA ALA A 36 12.34 10.02 -17.30
C ALA A 36 11.20 9.41 -16.45
N TRP A 37 11.17 8.09 -16.29
CA TRP A 37 10.18 7.37 -15.49
C TRP A 37 10.64 7.08 -14.06
N LEU A 38 11.93 7.30 -13.74
CA LEU A 38 12.47 7.10 -12.39
C LEU A 38 11.70 7.88 -11.32
N PRO A 39 11.29 9.16 -11.52
CA PRO A 39 10.52 9.87 -10.51
C PRO A 39 9.17 9.20 -10.19
N LEU A 40 8.52 8.58 -11.18
CA LEU A 40 7.29 7.83 -10.95
C LEU A 40 7.58 6.53 -10.19
N TYR A 41 8.66 5.84 -10.56
CA TYR A 41 9.09 4.63 -9.90
C TYR A 41 9.39 4.89 -8.40
N ASP A 42 10.16 5.93 -8.09
CA ASP A 42 10.47 6.34 -6.71
C ASP A 42 9.20 6.69 -5.91
N HIS A 43 8.26 7.40 -6.53
CA HIS A 43 6.99 7.73 -5.91
C HIS A 43 6.18 6.47 -5.54
N LEU A 44 6.14 5.48 -6.45
CA LEU A 44 5.45 4.22 -6.21
C LEU A 44 6.15 3.38 -5.13
N GLU A 45 7.48 3.38 -5.08
CA GLU A 45 8.23 2.70 -4.02
C GLU A 45 7.91 3.31 -2.65
N GLN A 46 7.89 4.63 -2.55
CA GLN A 46 7.52 5.31 -1.31
C GLN A 46 6.06 5.01 -0.92
N ALA A 47 5.14 5.04 -1.88
CA ALA A 47 3.74 4.72 -1.63
C ALA A 47 3.54 3.29 -1.13
N LEU A 48 4.32 2.32 -1.63
CA LEU A 48 4.30 0.94 -1.16
C LEU A 48 4.75 0.86 0.31
N ARG A 49 5.89 1.48 0.63
CA ARG A 49 6.43 1.51 2.00
C ARG A 49 5.45 2.14 2.97
N ASP A 50 4.85 3.27 2.60
CA ASP A 50 3.86 3.97 3.43
C ASP A 50 2.61 3.12 3.65
N HIS A 51 2.16 2.41 2.62
CA HIS A 51 1.00 1.52 2.73
C HIS A 51 1.26 0.35 3.67
N GLN A 52 2.38 -0.34 3.49
CA GLN A 52 2.79 -1.46 4.34
C GLN A 52 3.01 -1.02 5.79
N ALA A 53 3.66 0.13 6.01
CA ALA A 53 3.86 0.70 7.34
C ALA A 53 2.52 1.04 8.03
N LYS A 54 1.56 1.58 7.27
CA LYS A 54 0.22 1.84 7.78
C LYS A 54 -0.51 0.56 8.17
N GLU A 55 -0.43 -0.49 7.35
CA GLU A 55 -1.05 -1.79 7.65
C GLU A 55 -0.45 -2.43 8.90
N ALA A 56 0.89 -2.47 9.00
CA ALA A 56 1.58 -2.95 10.19
C ALA A 56 1.16 -2.16 11.44
N ARG A 57 1.11 -0.82 11.33
CA ARG A 57 0.70 0.04 12.44
C ARG A 57 -0.74 -0.20 12.89
N LEU A 58 -1.66 -0.41 11.95
CA LEU A 58 -3.05 -0.74 12.26
C LEU A 58 -3.14 -2.09 12.98
N GLU A 59 -2.34 -3.07 12.58
CA GLU A 59 -2.29 -4.36 13.24
C GLU A 59 -1.73 -4.26 14.67
N GLU A 60 -0.65 -3.50 14.89
CA GLU A 60 -0.14 -3.21 16.23
C GLU A 60 -1.21 -2.59 17.14
N VAL A 61 -1.97 -1.63 16.61
CA VAL A 61 -3.07 -0.98 17.34
C VAL A 61 -4.16 -1.99 17.69
N ARG A 62 -4.56 -2.86 16.75
CA ARG A 62 -5.53 -3.94 17.01
C ARG A 62 -5.05 -4.86 18.12
N GLN A 63 -3.81 -5.33 18.06
CA GLN A 63 -3.22 -6.19 19.08
C GLN A 63 -3.16 -5.50 20.45
N ARG A 64 -2.85 -4.20 20.49
CA ARG A 64 -2.88 -3.42 21.74
C ARG A 64 -4.29 -3.36 22.34
N VAL A 65 -5.32 -3.18 21.52
CA VAL A 65 -6.72 -3.16 21.97
C VAL A 65 -7.14 -4.52 22.51
N ILE A 66 -6.74 -5.63 21.87
CA ILE A 66 -7.00 -6.99 22.35
C ILE A 66 -6.40 -7.18 23.75
N ARG A 67 -5.08 -6.91 23.91
CA ARG A 67 -4.40 -7.03 25.21
C ARG A 67 -5.02 -6.17 26.31
N LEU A 68 -5.53 -4.98 25.95
CA LEU A 68 -6.21 -4.10 26.90
C LEU A 68 -7.52 -4.72 27.38
N ARG A 69 -8.31 -5.30 26.47
CA ARG A 69 -9.58 -5.96 26.79
C ARG A 69 -9.36 -7.19 27.67
N ASP A 70 -8.37 -8.02 27.34
CA ASP A 70 -8.05 -9.23 28.12
C ASP A 70 -7.66 -8.87 29.56
N ARG A 71 -6.87 -7.80 29.74
CA ARG A 71 -6.51 -7.29 31.06
C ARG A 71 -7.73 -6.82 31.86
N MET A 72 -8.69 -6.15 31.23
CA MET A 72 -9.90 -5.69 31.90
C MET A 72 -10.83 -6.85 32.28
N ALA A 73 -10.94 -7.85 31.41
CA ALA A 73 -11.71 -9.06 31.68
C ALA A 73 -11.12 -9.87 32.85
N GLY A 74 -9.79 -10.03 32.89
CA GLY A 74 -9.10 -10.75 33.98
C GLY A 74 -9.03 -10.00 35.31
N ARG A 75 -9.33 -8.69 35.35
CA ARG A 75 -9.39 -7.88 36.58
C ARG A 75 -10.78 -7.85 37.23
N SER A 76 -11.78 -8.40 36.54
CA SER A 76 -13.18 -8.43 36.95
C SER A 76 -13.60 -9.80 37.51
N SER A 77 -12.63 -10.68 37.78
CA SER A 77 -12.79 -12.02 38.35
C SER A 77 -11.89 -12.19 39.57
#